data_AF-F2Z8U0-F1
#
_entry.id   AF-F2Z8U0-F1
#
_cell.length_a   1.000
_cell.length_b   1.000
_cell.length_c   1.000
_cell.angle_alpha   90.00
_cell.angle_beta   90.00
_cell.angle_gamma   90.00
#
_symmetry.space_group_name_H-M   'P 1'
#
loop_
_entity.id
_entity.type
_entity.pdbx_description
1 polymer ?
#
loop_
_entity_poly.entity_id
_entity_poly.type
_entity_poly.pdbx_seq_one_letter_code
_entity_poly.pdbx_strand_id
1 'polypeptide(L)'
;MPTYETLPRFAADLDRLTPKQRHRFRQTVVAFVEDLRTGRFRAGLRVKRVQRAPGVYELTWSMGTGPAGLATLQYGPEHRPGTRTSSGAA
;
A
#
# COMPACT_ATOMS: atom_id res chain seq x y z
N MET A 1 17.19 2.83 -6.88
CA MET A 1 16.14 3.86 -6.72
C MET A 1 14.90 3.20 -6.18
N PRO A 2 14.20 3.79 -5.18
CA PRO A 2 12.96 3.21 -4.68
C PRO A 2 11.92 3.18 -5.81
N THR A 3 11.17 2.08 -5.90
CA THR A 3 10.07 1.87 -6.85
C THR A 3 8.77 2.55 -6.40
N TYR A 4 8.82 3.29 -5.30
CA TYR A 4 7.72 4.03 -4.70
C TYR A 4 8.21 5.39 -4.20
N GLU A 5 7.34 6.39 -4.25
CA GLU A 5 7.58 7.69 -3.65
C GLU A 5 6.77 7.82 -2.36
N THR A 6 7.35 8.43 -1.32
CA THR A 6 6.66 8.72 -0.06
C THR A 6 6.69 10.21 0.18
N LEU A 7 5.50 10.84 0.25
CA LEU A 7 5.40 12.27 0.53
C LEU A 7 5.99 12.60 1.91
N PRO A 8 6.69 13.73 2.09
CA PRO A 8 7.26 14.12 3.38
C PRO A 8 6.23 14.15 4.52
N ARG A 9 5.00 14.60 4.23
CA ARG A 9 3.90 14.61 5.20
C ARG A 9 3.53 13.19 5.63
N PHE A 10 3.50 12.25 4.69
CA PHE A 10 3.21 10.84 4.96
C PHE A 10 4.29 10.21 5.83
N ALA A 11 5.56 10.48 5.54
CA ALA A 11 6.68 10.00 6.37
C ALA A 11 6.57 10.52 7.81
N ALA A 12 6.30 11.82 7.98
CA ALA A 12 6.10 12.41 9.30
C ALA A 12 4.92 11.78 10.08
N ASP A 13 3.81 11.48 9.40
CA ASP A 13 2.67 10.80 10.04
C ASP A 13 2.98 9.34 10.38
N LEU A 14 3.76 8.64 9.55
CA LEU A 14 4.23 7.28 9.79
C LEU A 14 5.20 7.21 10.99
N ASP A 15 6.02 8.24 11.20
CA ASP A 15 6.98 8.30 12.30
C ASP A 15 6.34 8.66 13.64
N ARG A 16 5.17 9.31 13.63
CA ARG A 16 4.36 9.58 14.82
C ARG A 16 3.63 8.34 15.35
N LEU A 17 3.60 7.26 14.58
CA LEU A 17 2.96 6.01 15.00
C LEU A 17 3.77 5.31 16.08
N THR A 18 3.07 4.73 17.05
CA THR A 18 3.68 3.78 17.98
C THR A 18 4.26 2.58 17.19
N PRO A 19 5.27 1.86 17.74
CA PRO A 19 5.82 0.67 17.08
C PRO A 19 4.76 -0.37 16.71
N LYS A 20 3.75 -0.57 17.58
CA LYS A 20 2.61 -1.49 17.34
C LYS A 20 1.73 -1.03 16.18
N GLN A 21 1.45 0.27 16.08
CA GLN A 21 0.72 0.85 14.96
C GLN A 21 1.51 0.71 13.66
N ARG A 22 2.80 1.04 13.67
CA ARG A 22 3.69 0.89 12.50
C ARG A 22 3.77 -0.54 12.01
N HIS A 23 3.82 -1.51 12.93
CA HIS A 23 3.78 -2.94 12.58
C HIS A 23 2.47 -3.31 11.87
N ARG A 24 1.32 -2.91 12.43
CA ARG A 24 0.00 -3.16 11.82
C ARG A 24 -0.10 -2.51 10.44
N PHE A 25 0.30 -1.25 10.32
CA PHE A 25 0.33 -0.54 9.06
C PHE A 25 1.12 -1.32 7.99
N ARG A 26 2.33 -1.75 8.32
CA ARG A 26 3.19 -2.54 7.40
C ARG A 26 2.52 -3.84 6.97
N GLN A 27 1.92 -4.58 7.90
CA GLN A 27 1.19 -5.81 7.56
C GLN A 27 0.02 -5.55 6.61
N THR A 28 -0.72 -4.47 6.84
CA THR A 28 -1.84 -4.08 5.96
C THR A 28 -1.35 -3.67 4.58
N VAL A 29 -0.23 -2.94 4.47
CA VAL A 29 0.38 -2.58 3.18
C VAL A 29 0.85 -3.82 2.41
N VAL A 30 1.47 -4.79 3.08
CA VAL A 30 1.88 -6.05 2.44
C VAL A 30 0.67 -6.78 1.86
N ALA A 31 -0.39 -6.98 2.66
CA ALA A 31 -1.62 -7.63 2.20
C ALA A 31 -2.28 -6.85 1.05
N PHE A 32 -2.27 -5.52 1.10
CA PHE A 32 -2.75 -4.67 0.02
C PHE A 32 -1.99 -4.90 -1.29
N VAL A 33 -0.66 -4.94 -1.26
CA VAL A 33 0.16 -5.15 -2.46
C VAL A 33 -0.05 -6.55 -3.05
N GLU A 34 -0.17 -7.57 -2.20
CA GLU A 34 -0.49 -8.93 -2.64
C GLU A 34 -1.84 -8.99 -3.36
N ASP A 35 -2.88 -8.47 -2.72
CA ASP A 35 -4.24 -8.49 -3.24
C ASP A 35 -4.39 -7.61 -4.49
N LEU A 36 -3.65 -6.49 -4.56
CA LEU A 36 -3.64 -5.62 -5.72
C LEU A 36 -3.06 -6.34 -6.96
N ARG A 37 -2.04 -7.19 -6.78
CA ARG A 37 -1.46 -7.98 -7.88
C ARG A 37 -2.43 -9.03 -8.42
N THR A 38 -3.32 -9.57 -7.58
CA THR A 38 -4.33 -10.55 -7.99
C THR A 38 -5.61 -9.89 -8.49
N GLY A 39 -5.77 -8.57 -8.27
CA GLY A 39 -6.98 -7.82 -8.58
C GLY A 39 -8.15 -8.12 -7.64
N ARG A 40 -7.94 -8.89 -6.56
CA ARG A 40 -8.99 -9.31 -5.63
C ARG A 40 -8.56 -9.07 -4.19
N PHE A 41 -9.27 -8.16 -3.51
CA PHE A 41 -9.07 -7.89 -2.10
C PHE A 41 -9.77 -8.92 -1.21
N ARG A 42 -9.05 -9.41 -0.20
CA ARG A 42 -9.60 -10.31 0.83
C ARG A 42 -10.61 -9.56 1.71
N ALA A 43 -11.65 -10.24 2.17
CA ALA A 43 -12.76 -9.62 2.92
C ALA A 43 -12.31 -8.91 4.23
N GLY A 44 -11.22 -9.37 4.84
CA GLY A 44 -10.67 -8.76 6.05
C GLY A 44 -9.90 -7.46 5.82
N LEU A 45 -9.59 -7.11 4.56
CA LEU A 45 -8.83 -5.91 4.22
C LEU A 45 -9.80 -4.78 3.85
N ARG A 46 -9.78 -3.71 4.66
CA ARG A 46 -10.61 -2.53 4.42
C ARG A 46 -9.91 -1.62 3.42
N VAL A 47 -10.17 -1.86 2.14
CA VAL A 47 -9.68 -1.07 1.02
C VAL A 47 -10.86 -0.47 0.26
N LYS A 48 -10.73 0.79 -0.12
CA LYS A 48 -11.65 1.44 -1.05
C LYS A 48 -10.87 2.01 -2.22
N ARG A 49 -11.33 1.74 -3.45
CA ARG A 49 -10.80 2.42 -4.64
C ARG A 49 -11.47 3.79 -4.78
N VAL A 50 -10.68 4.83 -5.03
CA VAL A 50 -11.19 6.18 -5.26
C VAL A 50 -11.73 6.27 -6.69
N GLN A 51 -13.02 6.52 -6.86
CA GLN A 51 -13.67 6.41 -8.17
C GLN A 51 -13.15 7.41 -9.22
N ARG A 52 -12.79 8.63 -8.80
CA ARG A 52 -12.32 9.71 -9.70
C ARG A 52 -10.79 9.81 -9.78
N ALA A 53 -10.07 8.85 -9.21
CA ALA A 53 -8.61 8.82 -9.23
C ALA A 53 -8.14 7.37 -9.46
N PRO A 54 -8.03 6.93 -10.74
CA PRO A 54 -7.57 5.59 -11.06
C PRO A 54 -6.20 5.30 -10.42
N GLY A 55 -6.07 4.12 -9.81
CA GLY A 55 -4.86 3.73 -9.10
C GLY A 55 -4.77 4.28 -7.68
N VAL A 56 -5.70 5.13 -7.23
CA VAL A 56 -5.73 5.62 -5.84
C VAL A 56 -6.64 4.75 -4.99
N TYR A 57 -6.14 4.38 -3.82
CA TYR A 57 -6.79 3.52 -2.84
C TYR A 57 -6.71 4.14 -1.45
N GLU A 58 -7.78 4.01 -0.70
CA GLU A 58 -7.82 4.28 0.74
C GLU A 58 -7.72 2.96 1.48
N LEU A 59 -6.75 2.88 2.40
CA LEU A 59 -6.44 1.71 3.20
C LEU A 59 -6.66 2.01 4.68
N THR A 60 -7.54 1.26 5.32
CA THR A 60 -7.77 1.38 6.77
C THR A 60 -7.05 0.25 7.51
N TRP A 61 -6.16 0.62 8.44
CA TRP A 61 -5.34 -0.32 9.21
C TRP A 61 -5.58 -0.13 10.72
N SER A 62 -6.65 -0.72 11.24
CA SER A 62 -6.81 -1.01 12.68
C SER A 62 -8.05 -1.86 12.90
N MET A 63 -7.93 -2.87 13.76
CA MET A 63 -9.02 -3.74 14.22
C MET A 63 -8.91 -3.98 15.74
N GLY A 64 -8.42 -3.00 16.51
CA GLY A 64 -8.34 -3.07 17.97
C GLY A 64 -9.00 -1.88 18.66
N THR A 65 -8.89 -1.78 19.98
CA THR A 65 -9.49 -0.71 20.84
C THR A 65 -8.92 0.70 20.63
N GLY A 66 -8.16 0.94 19.58
CA GLY A 66 -7.57 2.24 19.25
C GLY A 66 -8.07 2.80 17.92
N PRO A 67 -7.93 4.11 17.67
CA PRO A 67 -8.41 4.75 16.46
C PRO A 67 -7.83 4.08 15.21
N ALA A 68 -8.67 3.93 14.20
CA ALA A 68 -8.24 3.36 12.94
C ALA A 68 -7.39 4.35 12.15
N GLY A 69 -6.21 3.91 11.71
CA GLY A 69 -5.38 4.66 10.79
C GLY A 69 -5.94 4.55 9.37
N LEU A 70 -5.95 5.67 8.65
CA LEU A 70 -6.27 5.73 7.22
C LEU A 70 -5.00 6.12 6.45
N ALA A 71 -4.74 5.44 5.35
CA ALA A 71 -3.66 5.76 4.44
C ALA A 71 -4.17 5.82 3.01
N THR A 72 -3.82 6.88 2.29
CA THR A 72 -4.06 6.99 0.86
C THR A 72 -2.83 6.51 0.12
N LEU A 73 -3.01 5.53 -0.75
CA LEU A 73 -1.95 4.92 -1.56
C LEU A 73 -2.30 5.10 -3.03
N GLN A 74 -1.30 5.46 -3.83
CA GLN A 74 -1.43 5.48 -5.28
C GLN A 74 -0.55 4.40 -5.88
N TYR A 75 -1.16 3.53 -6.68
CA TYR A 75 -0.50 2.59 -7.56
C TYR A 75 -0.52 3.17 -8.97
N GLY A 76 0.60 3.76 -9.36
CA GLY A 76 0.80 4.35 -10.68
C GLY A 76 1.40 3.36 -11.69
N PRO A 77 1.52 3.79 -12.97
CA PRO A 77 2.32 3.07 -13.95
C PRO A 77 3.76 2.89 -13.45
N GLU A 78 4.42 1.85 -13.94
CA GLU A 78 5.82 1.56 -13.61
C GLU A 78 6.66 2.83 -13.82
N HIS A 79 7.29 3.33 -12.75
CA HIS A 79 8.12 4.55 -12.84
C HIS A 79 9.37 4.33 -13.72
N ARG A 80 9.66 3.07 -14.10
CA ARG A 80 10.66 2.65 -15.09
C ARG A 80 10.13 1.43 -15.86
N PRO A 81 10.06 1.42 -17.20
CA PRO A 81 9.68 0.23 -17.94
C PRO A 81 10.70 -0.90 -17.76
N GLY A 82 10.25 -2.06 -17.28
CA GLY A 82 10.86 -3.37 -17.55
C GLY A 82 12.35 -3.55 -17.23
N THR A 83 12.66 -4.10 -16.06
CA THR A 83 13.77 -5.07 -15.97
C THR A 83 13.33 -6.27 -15.15
N ARG A 84 12.40 -7.03 -15.73
CA ARG A 84 12.29 -8.46 -15.46
C ARG A 84 13.07 -9.14 -16.56
N THR A 85 14.37 -9.35 -16.34
CA THR A 85 15.13 -10.29 -17.16
C THR A 85 14.58 -11.69 -16.86
N SER A 86 13.51 -12.07 -17.56
CA SER A 86 13.27 -13.48 -17.83
C SER A 86 14.38 -13.93 -18.77
N SER A 87 15.51 -14.37 -18.20
CA SER A 87 16.47 -15.19 -18.95
C SER A 87 15.86 -16.58 -19.06
N GLY A 88 15.04 -16.76 -20.09
CA GLY A 88 14.62 -18.05 -20.61
C GLY A 88 14.79 -18.01 -22.13
N ALA A 89 15.90 -18.59 -22.60
CA ALA A 89 16.14 -19.07 -23.96
C ALA A 89 17.33 -20.01 -23.81
N ALA A 90 17.11 -21.33 -23.83
CA ALA A 90 16.99 -22.21 -25.01
C ALA A 90 18.33 -22.93 -25.20
#